data_AF-A0A6N4AKU8-F1
#
_entry.id   AF-A0A6N4AKU8-F1
#
_cell.length_a   1.000
_cell.length_b   1.000
_cell.length_c   1.000
_cell.angle_alpha   90.00
_cell.angle_beta   90.00
_cell.angle_gamma   90.00
#
_symmetry.space_group_name_H-M   'P 1'
#
loop_
_entity.id
_entity.type
_entity.pdbx_description
1 polymer ?
#
loop_
_entity_poly.entity_id
_entity_poly.type
_entity_poly.pdbx_seq_one_letter_code
_entity_poly.pdbx_strand_id
1 'polypeptide(L)'
;MQERHLTFEQVPFLLGDYDRTLVLMTKNNLGGADMRNYNIISKAAYVFENVFWAIISMICFKSILFRCIPGKTLTVSQIALWGLLLIFTTFGLLITFKSRRNNISVFVNIVLPYEIYTLLAFGKDMTPLVVAAIVTSFVMCCSYLVMIFSQKIMNEARRRQIVQRRIKFGLLGARTIAAFCMMILVIPIGINSVFGGTMAFKTTTAEVPNSEAEYTIAANIGTVSNLLQDRWDTLNLNEKANTLQTVANIEASYLGLPHELNVKIDTLRESTIAQYDDRTHTITVSITYLESMPAEEMLDSICHESYHAYQHRLIDAYNSVDVEYRDLLTFYFVPIYEEEFQNYVDGKDDDLAYYFQMCEMKARDYAEESVIDYYNKIEMYTSDED
;
A
#
# COMPACT_ATOMS: atom_id res chain seq x y z
N MET A 1 14.64 -58.82 45.64
CA MET A 1 15.29 -57.48 45.74
C MET A 1 14.74 -56.67 44.58
N GLN A 2 13.69 -55.85 44.76
CA GLN A 2 13.70 -54.52 45.42
C GLN A 2 14.45 -53.52 44.51
N GLU A 3 13.92 -52.41 43.99
CA GLU A 3 12.67 -51.65 44.19
C GLU A 3 12.61 -50.47 43.18
N ARG A 4 11.38 -49.95 42.97
CA ARG A 4 10.97 -48.53 42.73
C ARG A 4 11.42 -47.80 41.46
N HIS A 5 10.48 -47.54 40.53
CA HIS A 5 9.51 -46.42 40.46
C HIS A 5 10.10 -45.12 39.87
N LEU A 6 9.57 -44.71 38.71
CA LEU A 6 8.89 -43.42 38.56
C LEU A 6 8.03 -43.40 37.29
N THR A 7 6.81 -42.95 37.50
CA THR A 7 5.64 -42.85 36.60
C THR A 7 5.77 -41.69 35.63
N PHE A 8 5.42 -41.89 34.36
CA PHE A 8 5.22 -40.81 33.37
C PHE A 8 3.72 -40.48 33.23
N GLU A 9 3.06 -40.25 34.36
CA GLU A 9 1.88 -39.37 34.41
C GLU A 9 2.41 -37.96 34.61
N GLN A 10 2.57 -37.19 33.53
CA GLN A 10 2.64 -35.71 33.53
C GLN A 10 3.00 -35.18 32.12
N VAL A 11 2.09 -35.30 31.14
CA VAL A 11 1.79 -34.22 30.17
C VAL A 11 0.38 -34.43 29.58
N PRO A 12 -0.70 -33.97 30.25
CA PRO A 12 -2.01 -33.86 29.61
C PRO A 12 -2.32 -32.38 29.34
N PHE A 13 -1.72 -31.81 28.30
CA PHE A 13 -2.14 -30.52 27.77
C PHE A 13 -1.73 -30.49 26.30
N LEU A 14 -2.69 -30.71 25.39
CA LEU A 14 -2.72 -30.31 23.97
C LEU A 14 -3.59 -31.22 23.08
N LEU A 15 -4.08 -32.37 23.56
CA LEU A 15 -4.92 -33.28 22.76
C LEU A 15 -6.40 -33.39 23.19
N GLY A 16 -6.79 -32.78 24.31
CA GLY A 16 -8.14 -32.90 24.86
C GLY A 16 -9.24 -32.11 24.12
N ASP A 17 -8.87 -31.12 23.31
CA ASP A 17 -9.85 -30.22 22.67
C ASP A 17 -10.29 -30.72 21.28
N TYR A 18 -9.42 -31.45 20.57
CA TYR A 18 -9.75 -32.03 19.26
C TYR A 18 -10.83 -33.12 19.36
N ASP A 19 -10.76 -33.96 20.39
CA ASP A 19 -11.69 -35.07 20.59
C ASP A 19 -13.10 -34.60 20.97
N ARG A 20 -13.22 -33.49 21.71
CA ARG A 20 -14.52 -32.85 22.00
C ARG A 20 -15.19 -32.32 20.74
N THR A 21 -14.42 -31.75 19.80
CA THR A 21 -14.94 -31.32 18.49
C THR A 21 -15.50 -32.49 17.68
N LEU A 22 -14.80 -33.64 17.66
CA LEU A 22 -15.26 -34.82 16.92
C LEU A 22 -16.50 -35.49 17.54
N VAL A 23 -16.58 -35.51 18.88
CA VAL A 23 -17.72 -36.08 19.62
C VAL A 23 -18.97 -35.19 19.49
N LEU A 24 -18.82 -33.87 19.35
CA LEU A 24 -19.92 -32.97 19.03
C LEU A 24 -20.39 -33.09 17.57
N MET A 25 -19.50 -33.42 16.63
CA MET A 25 -19.82 -33.64 15.21
C MET A 25 -20.64 -34.92 14.96
N THR A 26 -20.47 -35.95 15.78
CA THR A 26 -21.16 -37.24 15.60
C THR A 26 -22.52 -37.33 16.29
N LYS A 27 -22.77 -36.53 17.34
CA LYS A 27 -24.04 -36.59 18.09
C LYS A 27 -25.18 -35.77 17.48
N ASN A 28 -24.90 -34.80 16.63
CA ASN A 28 -25.91 -33.99 15.98
C ASN A 28 -25.77 -34.12 14.47
N ASN A 29 -26.71 -34.80 13.82
CA ASN A 29 -26.90 -34.82 12.36
C ASN A 29 -27.16 -33.39 11.83
N LEU A 30 -26.12 -32.57 11.80
CA LEU A 30 -26.13 -31.18 11.37
C LEU A 30 -25.56 -31.15 9.96
N GLY A 31 -26.46 -31.03 8.97
CA GLY A 31 -26.07 -30.68 7.61
C GLY A 31 -25.14 -29.47 7.61
N GLY A 32 -24.13 -29.48 6.75
CA GLY A 32 -22.97 -28.57 6.71
C GLY A 32 -23.23 -27.05 6.61
N ALA A 33 -24.47 -26.59 6.76
CA ALA A 33 -24.83 -25.19 6.87
C ALA A 33 -24.72 -24.62 8.32
N ASP A 34 -24.73 -25.45 9.37
CA ASP A 34 -24.84 -24.98 10.76
C ASP A 34 -23.49 -24.70 11.47
N MET A 35 -22.36 -25.09 10.88
CA MET A 35 -21.01 -24.83 11.44
C MET A 35 -20.53 -23.37 11.34
N ARG A 36 -21.39 -22.38 11.05
CA ARG A 36 -20.97 -20.98 10.85
C ARG A 36 -21.48 -20.00 11.91
N ASN A 37 -22.25 -20.45 12.91
CA ASN A 37 -22.99 -19.57 13.82
C ASN A 37 -22.65 -19.69 15.32
N TYR A 38 -21.74 -20.58 15.71
CA TYR A 38 -21.40 -20.77 17.11
C TYR A 38 -20.37 -19.76 17.62
N ASN A 39 -20.46 -19.46 18.92
CA ASN A 39 -19.47 -18.67 19.63
C ASN A 39 -18.40 -19.63 20.17
N ILE A 40 -17.21 -19.58 19.60
CA ILE A 40 -16.04 -20.36 20.03
C ILE A 40 -15.25 -19.57 21.06
N ILE A 41 -15.19 -18.25 20.87
CA ILE A 41 -14.26 -17.37 21.56
C ILE A 41 -14.98 -16.62 22.68
N SER A 42 -14.32 -16.48 23.83
CA SER A 42 -14.79 -15.64 24.93
C SER A 42 -14.91 -14.17 24.48
N LYS A 43 -15.68 -13.33 25.19
CA LYS A 43 -15.88 -11.93 24.76
C LYS A 43 -14.58 -11.13 24.80
N ALA A 44 -13.79 -11.29 25.87
CA ALA A 44 -12.52 -10.61 26.04
C ALA A 44 -11.50 -11.09 25.00
N ALA A 45 -11.37 -12.40 24.81
CA ALA A 45 -10.48 -12.96 23.80
C ALA A 45 -10.88 -12.52 22.38
N TYR A 46 -12.18 -12.43 22.07
CA TYR A 46 -12.64 -11.99 20.74
C TYR A 46 -12.22 -10.54 20.44
N VAL A 47 -12.31 -9.63 21.42
CA VAL A 47 -11.85 -8.25 21.26
C VAL A 47 -10.33 -8.21 21.09
N PHE A 48 -9.60 -8.94 21.95
CA PHE A 48 -8.14 -9.03 21.86
C PHE A 48 -7.68 -9.53 20.48
N GLU A 49 -8.26 -10.62 19.98
CA GLU A 49 -7.93 -11.18 18.65
C GLU A 49 -8.16 -10.16 17.53
N ASN A 50 -9.28 -9.44 17.53
CA ASN A 50 -9.53 -8.41 16.51
C ASN A 50 -8.49 -7.28 16.57
N VAL A 51 -8.12 -6.82 17.77
CA VAL A 51 -7.11 -5.76 17.94
C VAL A 51 -5.72 -6.25 17.54
N PHE A 52 -5.32 -7.42 18.02
CA PHE A 52 -4.01 -8.01 17.74
C PHE A 52 -3.82 -8.24 16.24
N TRP A 53 -4.75 -8.91 15.59
CA TRP A 53 -4.66 -9.16 14.15
C TRP A 53 -4.82 -7.89 13.32
N ALA A 54 -5.56 -6.88 13.78
CA ALA A 54 -5.63 -5.58 13.09
C ALA A 54 -4.25 -4.89 13.04
N ILE A 55 -3.48 -4.94 14.14
CA ILE A 55 -2.13 -4.37 14.19
C ILE A 55 -1.17 -5.15 13.28
N ILE A 56 -1.15 -6.49 13.40
CA ILE A 56 -0.24 -7.33 12.60
C ILE A 56 -0.54 -7.19 11.10
N SER A 57 -1.82 -7.29 10.73
CA SER A 57 -2.24 -7.13 9.33
C SER A 57 -1.94 -5.75 8.77
N MET A 58 -1.99 -4.69 9.59
CA MET A 58 -1.66 -3.32 9.16
C MET A 58 -0.18 -3.21 8.78
N ILE A 59 0.71 -3.78 9.59
CA ILE A 59 2.15 -3.80 9.30
C ILE A 59 2.41 -4.55 8.00
N CYS A 60 1.80 -5.73 7.84
CA CYS A 60 1.92 -6.52 6.61
C CYS A 60 1.37 -5.77 5.39
N PHE A 61 0.17 -5.21 5.49
CA PHE A 61 -0.47 -4.49 4.39
C PHE A 61 0.35 -3.25 3.98
N LYS A 62 0.85 -2.48 4.95
CA LYS A 62 1.69 -1.30 4.70
C LYS A 62 2.98 -1.65 3.96
N SER A 63 3.59 -2.79 4.29
CA SER A 63 4.84 -3.23 3.66
C SER A 63 4.62 -3.79 2.24
N ILE A 64 3.52 -4.50 2.04
CA ILE A 64 3.30 -5.34 0.85
C ILE A 64 2.42 -4.63 -0.19
N LEU A 65 1.28 -4.05 0.22
CA LEU A 65 0.20 -3.67 -0.70
C LEU A 65 -0.15 -2.18 -0.69
N PHE A 66 0.36 -1.42 0.28
CA PHE A 66 -0.03 -0.03 0.42
C PHE A 66 0.39 0.79 -0.79
N ARG A 67 -0.59 1.46 -1.37
CA ARG A 67 -0.46 2.44 -2.44
C ARG A 67 -1.24 3.69 -2.10
N CYS A 68 -0.72 4.85 -2.47
CA CYS A 68 -1.45 6.11 -2.36
C CYS A 68 -2.71 6.06 -3.22
N ILE A 69 -3.82 6.61 -2.71
CA ILE A 69 -5.04 6.73 -3.50
C ILE A 69 -4.73 7.71 -4.66
N PRO A 70 -5.13 7.42 -5.92
CA PRO A 70 -4.83 8.30 -7.05
C PRO A 70 -5.23 9.75 -6.77
N GLY A 71 -4.30 10.69 -6.96
CA GLY A 71 -4.48 12.11 -6.69
C GLY A 71 -4.66 12.48 -5.21
N LYS A 72 -4.16 11.64 -4.29
CA LYS A 72 -4.11 11.92 -2.84
C LYS A 72 -2.70 11.73 -2.31
N THR A 73 -2.40 12.48 -1.26
CA THR A 73 -1.11 12.43 -0.58
C THR A 73 -0.92 11.12 0.19
N LEU A 74 0.34 10.81 0.52
CA LEU A 74 0.73 9.70 1.39
C LEU A 74 0.04 9.81 2.75
N THR A 75 0.04 11.00 3.37
CA THR A 75 -0.58 11.23 4.67
C THR A 75 -2.09 11.02 4.62
N VAL A 76 -2.76 11.58 3.61
CA VAL A 76 -4.22 11.42 3.44
C VAL A 76 -4.58 9.96 3.20
N SER A 77 -3.80 9.26 2.37
CA SER A 77 -3.99 7.84 2.07
C SER A 77 -3.76 6.96 3.31
N GLN A 78 -2.74 7.25 4.12
CA GLN A 78 -2.50 6.57 5.39
C GLN A 78 -3.63 6.81 6.41
N ILE A 79 -4.12 8.05 6.54
CA ILE A 79 -5.26 8.38 7.40
C ILE A 79 -6.51 7.64 6.93
N ALA A 80 -6.77 7.61 5.62
CA ALA A 80 -7.90 6.88 5.05
C ALA A 80 -7.82 5.37 5.37
N LEU A 81 -6.64 4.76 5.24
CA LEU A 81 -6.42 3.35 5.57
C LEU A 81 -6.70 3.06 7.06
N TRP A 82 -6.10 3.84 7.97
CA TRP A 82 -6.33 3.71 9.41
C TRP A 82 -7.79 3.93 9.79
N GLY A 83 -8.44 4.94 9.19
CA GLY A 83 -9.84 5.25 9.39
C GLY A 83 -10.75 4.10 8.95
N LEU A 84 -10.53 3.53 7.75
CA LEU A 84 -11.26 2.36 7.27
C LEU A 84 -11.09 1.16 8.20
N LEU A 85 -9.85 0.83 8.58
CA LEU A 85 -9.57 -0.29 9.49
C LEU A 85 -10.32 -0.12 10.82
N LEU A 86 -10.25 1.06 11.43
CA LEU A 86 -10.92 1.33 12.71
C LEU A 86 -12.45 1.26 12.57
N ILE A 87 -13.03 1.90 11.56
CA ILE A 87 -14.48 1.93 11.35
C ILE A 87 -15.03 0.53 11.08
N PHE A 88 -14.43 -0.22 10.15
CA PHE A 88 -14.96 -1.53 9.77
C PHE A 88 -14.69 -2.60 10.82
N THR A 89 -13.56 -2.55 11.53
CA THR A 89 -13.28 -3.50 12.61
C THR A 89 -14.20 -3.24 13.80
N THR A 90 -14.43 -1.97 14.19
CA THR A 90 -15.36 -1.64 15.27
C THR A 90 -16.81 -1.98 14.91
N PHE A 91 -17.26 -1.62 13.70
CA PHE A 91 -18.60 -1.98 13.22
C PHE A 91 -18.77 -3.50 13.12
N GLY A 92 -17.76 -4.20 12.58
CA GLY A 92 -17.71 -5.65 12.50
C GLY A 92 -17.84 -6.31 13.86
N LEU A 93 -17.05 -5.84 14.84
CA LEU A 93 -17.14 -6.24 16.25
C LEU A 93 -18.57 -6.03 16.78
N LEU A 94 -19.17 -4.84 16.64
CA LEU A 94 -20.51 -4.56 17.18
C LEU A 94 -21.58 -5.55 16.68
N ILE A 95 -21.51 -5.93 15.40
CA ILE A 95 -22.50 -6.84 14.79
C ILE A 95 -22.28 -8.30 15.22
N THR A 96 -21.02 -8.75 15.35
CA THR A 96 -20.66 -10.13 15.67
C THR A 96 -20.45 -10.38 17.17
N PHE A 97 -20.42 -9.34 18.00
CA PHE A 97 -20.13 -9.44 19.44
C PHE A 97 -21.13 -10.33 20.18
N LYS A 98 -22.42 -10.20 19.85
CA LYS A 98 -23.49 -10.97 20.48
C LYS A 98 -23.59 -12.40 19.92
N SER A 99 -23.14 -12.63 18.68
CA SER A 99 -23.32 -13.89 17.93
C SER A 99 -22.29 -14.00 16.81
N ARG A 100 -21.71 -15.20 16.60
CA ARG A 100 -20.58 -15.46 15.67
C ARG A 100 -19.21 -15.01 16.17
N ARG A 101 -18.92 -15.18 17.46
CA ARG A 101 -17.54 -15.01 17.99
C ARG A 101 -16.67 -16.20 17.58
N ASN A 102 -16.15 -16.16 16.36
CA ASN A 102 -15.30 -17.19 15.77
C ASN A 102 -14.20 -16.56 14.89
N ASN A 103 -13.19 -17.37 14.53
CA ASN A 103 -12.03 -16.91 13.75
C ASN A 103 -12.41 -16.37 12.38
N ILE A 104 -13.43 -16.93 11.73
CA ILE A 104 -13.95 -16.42 10.44
C ILE A 104 -14.42 -14.98 10.58
N SER A 105 -15.10 -14.65 11.68
CA SER A 105 -15.59 -13.29 11.91
C SER A 105 -14.46 -12.32 12.26
N VAL A 106 -13.42 -12.77 12.98
CA VAL A 106 -12.20 -11.97 13.19
C VAL A 106 -11.56 -11.66 11.82
N PHE A 107 -11.35 -12.69 11.01
CA PHE A 107 -10.76 -12.58 9.69
C PHE A 107 -11.52 -11.60 8.78
N VAL A 108 -12.84 -11.78 8.65
CA VAL A 108 -13.70 -10.90 7.81
C VAL A 108 -13.73 -9.47 8.33
N ASN A 109 -13.67 -9.24 9.65
CA ASN A 109 -13.60 -7.89 10.20
C ASN A 109 -12.33 -7.14 9.79
N ILE A 110 -11.24 -7.88 9.59
CA ILE A 110 -9.92 -7.33 9.28
C ILE A 110 -9.71 -7.20 7.78
N VAL A 111 -10.12 -8.20 6.98
CA VAL A 111 -9.88 -8.21 5.54
C VAL A 111 -10.71 -7.15 4.79
N LEU A 112 -11.98 -6.98 5.16
CA LEU A 112 -12.88 -6.04 4.47
C LEU A 112 -12.36 -4.60 4.34
N PRO A 113 -11.85 -3.94 5.41
CA PRO A 113 -11.31 -2.60 5.25
C PRO A 113 -10.14 -2.52 4.27
N TYR A 114 -9.28 -3.55 4.22
CA TYR A 114 -8.18 -3.60 3.25
C TYR A 114 -8.67 -3.81 1.81
N GLU A 115 -9.70 -4.62 1.60
CA GLU A 115 -10.31 -4.80 0.27
C GLU A 115 -10.90 -3.49 -0.24
N ILE A 116 -11.62 -2.75 0.61
CA ILE A 116 -12.20 -1.46 0.26
C ILE A 116 -11.10 -0.45 -0.06
N TYR A 117 -10.03 -0.41 0.75
CA TYR A 117 -8.89 0.45 0.46
C TYR A 117 -8.23 0.09 -0.88
N THR A 118 -8.03 -1.20 -1.14
CA THR A 118 -7.44 -1.70 -2.39
C THR A 118 -8.27 -1.27 -3.60
N LEU A 119 -9.60 -1.29 -3.51
CA LEU A 119 -10.46 -0.75 -4.57
C LEU A 119 -10.27 0.75 -4.81
N LEU A 120 -10.06 1.53 -3.75
CA LEU A 120 -9.80 2.97 -3.88
C LEU A 120 -8.42 3.26 -4.47
N ALA A 121 -7.41 2.47 -4.10
CA ALA A 121 -6.03 2.69 -4.51
C ALA A 121 -5.69 2.12 -5.90
N PHE A 122 -6.29 0.99 -6.29
CA PHE A 122 -5.98 0.27 -7.54
C PHE A 122 -7.13 0.26 -8.55
N GLY A 123 -8.29 0.83 -8.21
CA GLY A 123 -9.51 0.71 -9.01
C GLY A 123 -9.41 1.25 -10.42
N LYS A 124 -8.56 2.26 -10.65
CA LYS A 124 -8.38 2.89 -11.97
C LYS A 124 -7.49 2.04 -12.90
N ASP A 125 -6.45 1.44 -12.34
CA ASP A 125 -5.40 0.81 -13.14
C ASP A 125 -5.70 -0.68 -13.40
N MET A 126 -6.38 -1.35 -12.47
CA MET A 126 -6.70 -2.78 -12.55
C MET A 126 -8.17 -3.03 -12.90
N THR A 127 -8.74 -2.22 -13.80
CA THR A 127 -10.17 -2.21 -14.12
C THR A 127 -10.75 -3.61 -14.44
N PRO A 128 -10.14 -4.46 -15.31
CA PRO A 128 -10.73 -5.77 -15.63
C PRO A 128 -10.78 -6.74 -14.44
N LEU A 129 -9.70 -6.79 -13.64
CA LEU A 129 -9.61 -7.68 -12.49
C LEU A 129 -10.56 -7.25 -11.37
N VAL A 130 -10.62 -5.94 -11.11
CA VAL A 130 -11.56 -5.34 -10.14
C VAL A 130 -13.00 -5.62 -10.54
N VAL A 131 -13.36 -5.43 -11.82
CA VAL A 131 -14.70 -5.75 -12.34
C VAL A 131 -15.01 -7.24 -12.19
N ALA A 132 -14.08 -8.13 -12.54
CA ALA A 132 -14.28 -9.57 -12.40
C ALA A 132 -14.50 -10.00 -10.94
N ALA A 133 -13.74 -9.43 -9.99
CA ALA A 133 -13.89 -9.69 -8.57
C ALA A 133 -15.25 -9.21 -8.04
N ILE A 134 -15.67 -7.99 -8.42
CA ILE A 134 -16.97 -7.42 -8.04
C ILE A 134 -18.12 -8.26 -8.59
N VAL A 135 -18.08 -8.64 -9.87
CA VAL A 135 -19.14 -9.44 -10.51
C VAL A 135 -19.22 -10.83 -9.86
N THR A 136 -18.09 -11.48 -9.63
CA THR A 136 -18.04 -12.80 -8.99
C THR A 136 -18.62 -12.73 -7.57
N SER A 137 -18.18 -11.75 -6.78
CA SER A 137 -18.69 -11.48 -5.44
C SER A 137 -20.21 -11.24 -5.46
N PHE A 138 -20.70 -10.40 -6.38
CA PHE A 138 -22.12 -10.09 -6.52
C PHE A 138 -22.96 -11.32 -6.86
N VAL A 139 -22.54 -12.14 -7.83
CA VAL A 139 -23.23 -13.37 -8.22
C VAL A 139 -23.29 -14.38 -7.06
N MET A 140 -22.18 -14.55 -6.34
CA MET A 140 -22.10 -15.45 -5.19
C MET A 140 -22.95 -14.95 -4.00
N CYS A 141 -22.97 -13.65 -3.73
CA CYS A 141 -23.85 -13.05 -2.73
C CYS A 141 -25.33 -13.20 -3.10
N CYS A 142 -25.70 -12.93 -4.36
CA CYS A 142 -27.08 -13.05 -4.83
C CYS A 142 -27.58 -14.48 -4.76
N SER A 143 -26.81 -15.44 -5.26
CA SER A 143 -27.16 -16.86 -5.19
C SER A 143 -27.35 -17.34 -3.75
N TYR A 144 -26.47 -16.94 -2.83
CA TYR A 144 -26.60 -17.24 -1.41
C TYR A 144 -27.86 -16.65 -0.77
N LEU A 145 -28.18 -15.38 -1.06
CA LEU A 145 -29.39 -14.74 -0.54
C LEU A 145 -30.66 -15.42 -1.09
N VAL A 146 -30.70 -15.73 -2.39
CA VAL A 146 -31.80 -16.47 -3.03
C VAL A 146 -32.01 -17.83 -2.35
N MET A 147 -30.94 -18.57 -2.04
CA MET A 147 -31.05 -19.85 -1.31
C MET A 147 -31.66 -19.69 0.09
N ILE A 148 -31.36 -18.61 0.82
CA ILE A 148 -31.92 -18.35 2.15
C ILE A 148 -33.38 -17.92 2.09
N PHE A 149 -33.73 -17.06 1.13
CA PHE A 149 -35.08 -16.51 1.02
C PHE A 149 -36.07 -17.43 0.30
N SER A 150 -35.61 -18.34 -0.56
CA SER A 150 -36.47 -19.31 -1.29
C SER A 150 -37.02 -20.43 -0.41
N GLN A 151 -36.49 -20.63 0.81
CA GLN A 151 -37.00 -21.63 1.74
C GLN A 151 -38.42 -21.31 2.21
N LYS A 152 -39.37 -22.25 2.06
CA LYS A 152 -40.77 -22.08 2.49
C LYS A 152 -40.88 -21.73 3.98
N ILE A 153 -41.79 -20.81 4.32
CA ILE A 153 -42.10 -20.43 5.70
C ILE A 153 -43.43 -21.09 6.06
N MET A 154 -43.39 -22.13 6.89
CA MET A 154 -44.60 -22.89 7.26
C MET A 154 -45.41 -22.25 8.39
N ASN A 155 -44.81 -21.35 9.18
CA ASN A 155 -45.42 -20.81 10.39
C ASN A 155 -45.63 -19.30 10.28
N GLU A 156 -46.85 -18.88 9.91
CA GLU A 156 -47.19 -17.48 9.67
C GLU A 156 -47.13 -16.61 10.94
N ALA A 157 -47.48 -17.17 12.10
CA ALA A 157 -47.46 -16.46 13.37
C ALA A 157 -46.05 -15.98 13.78
N ARG A 158 -45.00 -16.70 13.35
CA ARG A 158 -43.59 -16.32 13.58
C ARG A 158 -42.89 -15.74 12.35
N ARG A 159 -43.62 -15.47 11.26
CA ARG A 159 -43.06 -15.04 9.97
C ARG A 159 -42.13 -13.84 10.11
N ARG A 160 -42.52 -12.81 10.86
CA ARG A 160 -41.71 -11.60 11.07
C ARG A 160 -40.36 -11.91 11.76
N GLN A 161 -40.35 -12.75 12.78
CA GLN A 161 -39.13 -13.14 13.50
C GLN A 161 -38.22 -14.02 12.62
N ILE A 162 -38.82 -14.93 11.84
CA ILE A 162 -38.08 -15.80 10.91
C ILE A 162 -37.43 -14.96 9.81
N VAL A 163 -38.16 -14.01 9.21
CA VAL A 163 -37.64 -13.10 8.19
C VAL A 163 -36.53 -12.21 8.73
N GLN A 164 -36.68 -11.62 9.91
CA GLN A 164 -35.63 -10.81 10.54
C GLN A 164 -34.35 -11.63 10.79
N ARG A 165 -34.48 -12.87 11.28
CA ARG A 165 -33.34 -13.78 11.44
C ARG A 165 -32.69 -14.07 10.09
N ARG A 166 -33.46 -14.43 9.06
CA ARG A 166 -32.95 -14.70 7.71
C ARG A 166 -32.24 -13.49 7.09
N ILE A 167 -32.76 -12.28 7.29
CA ILE A 167 -32.09 -11.04 6.85
C ILE A 167 -30.74 -10.90 7.56
N LYS A 168 -30.70 -10.99 8.89
CA LYS A 168 -29.45 -10.87 9.65
C LYS A 168 -28.42 -11.94 9.24
N PHE A 169 -28.84 -13.20 9.12
CA PHE A 169 -27.98 -14.31 8.70
C PHE A 169 -27.56 -14.22 7.24
N GLY A 170 -28.46 -13.77 6.37
CA GLY A 170 -28.20 -13.55 4.95
C GLY A 170 -27.15 -12.46 4.76
N LEU A 171 -27.33 -11.30 5.38
CA LEU A 171 -26.38 -10.19 5.30
C LEU A 171 -25.01 -10.57 5.88
N LEU A 172 -24.96 -11.25 7.03
CA LEU A 172 -23.70 -11.71 7.61
C LEU A 172 -22.99 -12.77 6.76
N GLY A 173 -23.74 -13.66 6.12
CA GLY A 173 -23.16 -14.65 5.20
C GLY A 173 -22.69 -14.03 3.89
N ALA A 174 -23.47 -13.12 3.32
CA ALA A 174 -23.10 -12.38 2.11
C ALA A 174 -21.82 -11.55 2.34
N ARG A 175 -21.72 -10.88 3.51
CA ARG A 175 -20.49 -10.18 3.94
C ARG A 175 -19.26 -11.11 3.95
N THR A 176 -19.40 -12.31 4.51
CA THR A 176 -18.30 -13.29 4.53
C THR A 176 -17.95 -13.74 3.12
N ILE A 177 -18.94 -14.05 2.27
CA ILE A 177 -18.70 -14.46 0.88
C ILE A 177 -17.96 -13.37 0.10
N ALA A 178 -18.39 -12.12 0.24
CA ALA A 178 -17.73 -10.99 -0.40
C ALA A 178 -16.26 -10.90 -0.01
N ALA A 179 -15.94 -11.00 1.29
CA ALA A 179 -14.57 -10.97 1.80
C ALA A 179 -13.69 -12.15 1.34
N PHE A 180 -14.29 -13.28 0.93
CA PHE A 180 -13.50 -14.37 0.33
C PHE A 180 -13.34 -14.21 -1.18
N CYS A 181 -14.35 -13.67 -1.86
CA CYS A 181 -14.29 -13.44 -3.31
C CYS A 181 -13.31 -12.31 -3.67
N MET A 182 -13.25 -11.27 -2.84
CA MET A 182 -12.44 -10.08 -3.10
C MET A 182 -10.95 -10.28 -2.75
N MET A 183 -10.59 -11.34 -2.02
CA MET A 183 -9.19 -11.72 -1.79
C MET A 183 -8.40 -12.02 -3.07
N ILE A 184 -9.07 -12.32 -4.19
CA ILE A 184 -8.42 -12.49 -5.49
C ILE A 184 -7.69 -11.22 -5.96
N LEU A 185 -8.03 -10.04 -5.42
CA LEU A 185 -7.31 -8.79 -5.67
C LEU A 185 -6.01 -8.70 -4.87
N VAL A 186 -6.01 -9.23 -3.65
CA VAL A 186 -4.92 -9.07 -2.67
C VAL A 186 -3.79 -10.06 -2.93
N ILE A 187 -4.12 -11.29 -3.33
CA ILE A 187 -3.15 -12.39 -3.47
C ILE A 187 -2.13 -12.16 -4.61
N PRO A 188 -2.53 -11.81 -5.85
CA PRO A 188 -1.58 -11.61 -6.94
C PRO A 188 -0.66 -10.41 -6.70
N ILE A 189 -1.21 -9.31 -6.17
CA ILE A 189 -0.44 -8.09 -5.86
C ILE A 189 0.56 -8.37 -4.74
N GLY A 190 0.17 -9.15 -3.73
CA GLY A 190 1.02 -9.44 -2.57
C GLY A 190 2.19 -10.38 -2.88
N ILE A 191 2.04 -11.29 -3.84
CA ILE A 191 3.12 -12.20 -4.24
C ILE A 191 4.26 -11.43 -4.92
N ASN A 192 3.97 -10.41 -5.73
CA ASN A 192 5.00 -9.63 -6.42
C ASN A 192 5.81 -8.72 -5.47
N SER A 193 5.20 -8.19 -4.40
CA SER A 193 5.88 -7.25 -3.51
C SER A 193 6.73 -7.89 -2.40
N VAL A 194 6.48 -9.16 -2.03
CA VAL A 194 7.21 -9.86 -0.96
C VAL A 194 8.68 -10.13 -1.32
N PHE A 195 9.05 -10.06 -2.60
CA PHE A 195 10.43 -10.25 -3.06
C PHE A 195 11.31 -8.99 -2.97
N GLY A 196 10.84 -7.87 -2.40
CA GLY A 196 11.56 -6.58 -2.47
C GLY A 196 11.76 -5.75 -1.20
N GLY A 197 11.14 -6.04 -0.05
CA GLY A 197 11.01 -5.04 1.03
C GLY A 197 12.13 -4.98 2.09
N THR A 198 12.91 -3.90 2.13
CA THR A 198 13.74 -3.46 3.28
C THR A 198 12.97 -2.55 4.25
N MET A 199 13.39 -2.55 5.52
CA MET A 199 12.73 -1.82 6.62
C MET A 199 13.06 -0.32 6.60
N ALA A 200 12.02 0.50 6.68
CA ALA A 200 12.06 1.96 6.60
C ALA A 200 12.64 2.68 7.82
N PHE A 201 13.67 3.49 7.61
CA PHE A 201 13.98 4.64 8.46
C PHE A 201 13.47 5.97 7.87
N LYS A 202 13.35 6.96 8.77
CA LYS A 202 12.91 8.35 8.65
C LYS A 202 12.41 8.85 7.27
N THR A 203 11.12 9.22 7.21
CA THR A 203 10.50 9.95 6.10
C THR A 203 10.37 11.43 6.46
N THR A 204 10.81 12.32 5.57
CA THR A 204 10.47 13.76 5.66
C THR A 204 9.13 13.96 4.94
N THR A 205 8.23 14.75 5.52
CA THR A 205 6.90 14.99 4.95
C THR A 205 6.97 16.04 3.87
N ALA A 206 6.59 15.68 2.64
CA ALA A 206 6.41 16.63 1.56
C ALA A 206 5.04 17.33 1.65
N GLU A 207 4.96 18.55 1.15
CA GLU A 207 3.71 19.30 1.00
C GLU A 207 3.20 19.14 -0.44
N VAL A 208 1.88 19.15 -0.61
CA VAL A 208 1.29 19.16 -1.96
C VAL A 208 1.63 20.49 -2.62
N PRO A 209 2.11 20.51 -3.87
CA PRO A 209 2.34 21.75 -4.59
C PRO A 209 1.05 22.58 -4.62
N ASN A 210 0.99 23.63 -3.79
CA ASN A 210 -0.11 24.58 -3.77
C ASN A 210 0.44 25.92 -4.24
N SER A 211 0.19 26.23 -5.50
CA SER A 211 0.65 27.42 -6.24
C SER A 211 2.11 27.38 -6.72
N GLU A 212 2.28 27.63 -8.01
CA GLU A 212 3.57 27.64 -8.74
C GLU A 212 4.60 28.64 -8.17
N ALA A 213 4.17 29.63 -7.37
CA ALA A 213 5.03 30.70 -6.87
C ALA A 213 5.85 30.32 -5.62
N GLU A 214 5.40 29.33 -4.83
CA GLU A 214 6.00 29.01 -3.53
C GLU A 214 7.18 28.02 -3.64
N TYR A 215 7.18 27.17 -4.67
CA TYR A 215 8.16 26.10 -4.88
C TYR A 215 9.01 26.34 -6.12
N THR A 216 9.76 27.43 -6.13
CA THR A 216 10.81 27.71 -7.14
C THR A 216 12.18 27.73 -6.49
N ILE A 217 13.24 27.55 -7.29
CA ILE A 217 14.63 27.65 -6.83
C ILE A 217 14.89 29.02 -6.18
N ALA A 218 14.43 30.10 -6.83
CA ALA A 218 14.62 31.47 -6.34
C ALA A 218 13.89 31.72 -5.01
N ALA A 219 12.66 31.22 -4.85
CA ALA A 219 11.89 31.37 -3.61
C ALA A 219 12.52 30.60 -2.45
N ASN A 220 13.22 29.50 -2.73
CA ASN A 220 13.83 28.61 -1.73
C ASN A 220 15.36 28.70 -1.71
N ILE A 221 15.93 29.76 -2.28
CA ILE A 221 17.37 29.88 -2.54
C ILE A 221 18.21 29.78 -1.26
N GLY A 222 17.69 30.28 -0.13
CA GLY A 222 18.34 30.14 1.18
C GLY A 222 18.57 28.68 1.57
N THR A 223 17.59 27.80 1.35
CA THR A 223 17.75 26.36 1.60
C THR A 223 18.51 25.67 0.47
N VAL A 224 18.24 26.01 -0.78
CA VAL A 224 18.90 25.41 -1.95
C VAL A 224 20.40 25.69 -1.98
N SER A 225 20.84 26.84 -1.47
CA SER A 225 22.27 27.18 -1.35
C SER A 225 23.07 26.22 -0.45
N ASN A 226 22.40 25.40 0.37
CA ASN A 226 23.03 24.30 1.11
C ASN A 226 23.67 23.24 0.20
N LEU A 227 23.32 23.22 -1.09
CA LEU A 227 23.92 22.36 -2.10
C LEU A 227 25.32 22.84 -2.53
N LEU A 228 25.77 24.03 -2.10
CA LEU A 228 27.18 24.38 -2.23
C LEU A 228 28.03 23.42 -1.39
N GLN A 229 29.07 22.84 -1.98
CA GLN A 229 29.82 21.74 -1.37
C GLN A 229 30.41 22.11 0.01
N ASP A 230 30.90 23.33 0.16
CA ASP A 230 31.45 23.85 1.42
C ASP A 230 30.38 23.93 2.53
N ARG A 231 29.14 24.27 2.19
CA ARG A 231 28.00 24.26 3.12
C ARG A 231 27.56 22.82 3.36
N TRP A 232 27.40 22.02 2.32
CA TRP A 232 26.93 20.63 2.37
C TRP A 232 27.74 19.77 3.34
N ASP A 233 29.06 19.92 3.35
CA ASP A 233 29.98 19.17 4.23
C ASP A 233 29.81 19.51 5.71
N THR A 234 29.19 20.66 6.03
CA THR A 234 28.90 21.07 7.42
C THR A 234 27.52 20.63 7.92
N LEU A 235 26.64 20.21 7.01
CA LEU A 235 25.25 19.86 7.34
C LEU A 235 25.17 18.49 8.02
N ASN A 236 24.30 18.40 9.02
CA ASN A 236 23.92 17.11 9.58
C ASN A 236 22.91 16.40 8.66
N LEU A 237 22.71 15.09 8.89
CA LEU A 237 21.80 14.25 8.09
C LEU A 237 20.39 14.82 7.93
N ASN A 238 19.84 15.51 8.94
CA ASN A 238 18.50 16.07 8.86
C ASN A 238 18.46 17.31 7.96
N GLU A 239 19.49 18.14 8.02
CA GLU A 239 19.63 19.32 7.18
C GLU A 239 19.84 18.93 5.72
N LYS A 240 20.66 17.90 5.47
CA LYS A 240 20.79 17.28 4.15
C LYS A 240 19.45 16.73 3.65
N ALA A 241 18.72 15.96 4.48
CA ALA A 241 17.38 15.44 4.16
C ALA A 241 16.40 16.56 3.78
N ASN A 242 16.36 17.64 4.56
CA ASN A 242 15.46 18.75 4.34
C ASN A 242 15.81 19.53 3.08
N THR A 243 17.10 19.67 2.78
CA THR A 243 17.57 20.27 1.53
C THR A 243 17.11 19.45 0.34
N LEU A 244 17.32 18.13 0.35
CA LEU A 244 16.86 17.24 -0.72
C LEU A 244 15.33 17.19 -0.84
N GLN A 245 14.60 17.26 0.28
CA GLN A 245 13.14 17.38 0.27
C GLN A 245 12.68 18.70 -0.39
N THR A 246 13.42 19.79 -0.17
CA THR A 246 13.13 21.08 -0.80
C THR A 246 13.33 21.00 -2.32
N VAL A 247 14.41 20.38 -2.77
CA VAL A 247 14.64 20.09 -4.20
C VAL A 247 13.48 19.26 -4.76
N ALA A 248 13.10 18.15 -4.12
CA ALA A 248 12.00 17.31 -4.59
C ALA A 248 10.66 18.07 -4.69
N ASN A 249 10.39 19.03 -3.80
CA ASN A 249 9.20 19.88 -3.87
C ASN A 249 9.24 20.84 -5.07
N ILE A 250 10.41 21.43 -5.35
CA ILE A 250 10.62 22.29 -6.52
C ILE A 250 10.45 21.47 -7.80
N GLU A 251 11.09 20.30 -7.90
CA GLU A 251 10.97 19.42 -9.07
C GLU A 251 9.54 18.95 -9.29
N ALA A 252 8.82 18.58 -8.23
CA ALA A 252 7.40 18.22 -8.33
C ALA A 252 6.56 19.38 -8.90
N SER A 253 6.88 20.62 -8.55
CA SER A 253 6.23 21.82 -9.08
C SER A 253 6.59 22.05 -10.56
N TYR A 254 7.87 22.03 -10.92
CA TYR A 254 8.36 22.24 -12.29
C TYR A 254 7.85 21.17 -13.27
N LEU A 255 7.79 19.92 -12.84
CA LEU A 255 7.30 18.79 -13.63
C LEU A 255 5.76 18.70 -13.64
N GLY A 256 5.06 19.57 -12.89
CA GLY A 256 3.60 19.60 -12.84
C GLY A 256 2.98 18.33 -12.22
N LEU A 257 3.65 17.72 -11.23
CA LEU A 257 3.17 16.50 -10.61
C LEU A 257 1.87 16.75 -9.81
N PRO A 258 0.86 15.87 -9.93
CA PRO A 258 -0.42 16.02 -9.22
C PRO A 258 -0.36 15.54 -7.76
N HIS A 259 0.82 15.14 -7.29
CA HIS A 259 1.07 14.64 -5.95
C HIS A 259 2.45 15.12 -5.46
N GLU A 260 2.66 15.06 -4.17
CA GLU A 260 3.94 15.37 -3.55
C GLU A 260 5.01 14.29 -3.85
N LEU A 261 6.29 14.65 -3.70
CA LEU A 261 7.42 13.72 -3.72
C LEU A 261 8.06 13.67 -2.33
N ASN A 262 7.93 12.56 -1.63
CA ASN A 262 8.46 12.40 -0.28
C ASN A 262 9.91 11.89 -0.33
N VAL A 263 10.83 12.58 0.36
CA VAL A 263 12.21 12.12 0.51
C VAL A 263 12.34 11.35 1.82
N LYS A 264 12.83 10.12 1.69
CA LYS A 264 13.04 9.19 2.80
C LYS A 264 14.50 8.75 2.84
N ILE A 265 15.10 8.70 4.02
CA ILE A 265 16.47 8.20 4.19
C ILE A 265 16.42 6.77 4.69
N ASP A 266 17.08 5.86 3.98
CA ASP A 266 17.09 4.45 4.33
C ASP A 266 18.37 3.72 3.90
N THR A 267 18.54 2.48 4.33
CA THR A 267 19.54 1.59 3.73
C THR A 267 19.00 1.03 2.42
N LEU A 268 19.63 1.43 1.32
CA LEU A 268 19.39 0.85 0.00
C LEU A 268 20.35 -0.32 -0.28
N ARG A 269 20.07 -1.06 -1.34
CA ARG A 269 20.96 -2.12 -1.84
C ARG A 269 22.30 -1.50 -2.26
N GLU A 270 23.38 -2.31 -2.21
CA GLU A 270 24.73 -1.86 -2.62
C GLU A 270 24.68 -1.26 -4.04
N SER A 271 25.34 -0.10 -4.21
CA SER A 271 25.44 0.71 -5.44
C SER A 271 24.23 1.56 -5.87
N THR A 272 23.15 1.63 -5.07
CA THR A 272 22.00 2.51 -5.37
C THR A 272 22.04 3.77 -4.50
N ILE A 273 22.15 4.96 -5.13
CA ILE A 273 22.19 6.25 -4.43
C ILE A 273 20.78 6.66 -3.99
N ALA A 274 19.84 6.65 -4.93
CA ALA A 274 18.43 6.89 -4.71
C ALA A 274 17.59 5.93 -5.55
N GLN A 275 16.31 5.82 -5.21
CA GLN A 275 15.32 5.10 -6.00
C GLN A 275 13.93 5.68 -5.75
N TYR A 276 13.10 5.74 -6.79
CA TYR A 276 11.70 6.15 -6.71
C TYR A 276 10.75 4.94 -6.59
N ASP A 277 9.75 5.06 -5.70
CA ASP A 277 8.60 4.15 -5.64
C ASP A 277 7.31 4.89 -6.00
N ASP A 278 6.81 4.68 -7.23
CA ASP A 278 5.55 5.25 -7.74
C ASP A 278 4.35 4.95 -6.84
N ARG A 279 4.34 3.79 -6.19
CA ARG A 279 3.23 3.36 -5.35
C ARG A 279 3.06 4.27 -4.13
N THR A 280 4.15 4.82 -3.62
CA THR A 280 4.19 5.64 -2.40
C THR A 280 4.60 7.08 -2.65
N HIS A 281 4.86 7.44 -3.92
CA HIS A 281 5.45 8.72 -4.34
C HIS A 281 6.64 9.11 -3.46
N THR A 282 7.53 8.15 -3.22
CA THR A 282 8.65 8.30 -2.28
C THR A 282 9.96 8.07 -3.01
N ILE A 283 10.86 9.05 -2.93
CA ILE A 283 12.27 8.91 -3.28
C ILE A 283 13.00 8.45 -2.03
N THR A 284 13.52 7.23 -2.05
CA THR A 284 14.37 6.72 -0.98
C THR A 284 15.82 7.02 -1.33
N VAL A 285 16.53 7.66 -0.42
CA VAL A 285 17.94 8.02 -0.54
C VAL A 285 18.76 7.16 0.42
N SER A 286 19.86 6.61 -0.07
CA SER A 286 20.77 5.81 0.73
C SER A 286 21.44 6.65 1.81
N ILE A 287 21.30 6.23 3.08
CA ILE A 287 21.97 6.87 4.20
C ILE A 287 23.50 6.89 4.03
N THR A 288 24.06 5.80 3.49
CA THR A 288 25.51 5.67 3.28
C THR A 288 26.03 6.67 2.26
N TYR A 289 25.29 6.87 1.16
CA TYR A 289 25.68 7.84 0.14
C TYR A 289 25.40 9.28 0.57
N LEU A 290 24.32 9.53 1.31
CA LEU A 290 24.03 10.85 1.86
C LEU A 290 25.14 11.39 2.79
N GLU A 291 25.81 10.48 3.52
CA GLU A 291 26.94 10.83 4.40
C GLU A 291 28.24 11.13 3.65
N SER A 292 28.43 10.53 2.47
CA SER A 292 29.75 10.45 1.82
C SER A 292 29.84 11.10 0.44
N MET A 293 28.71 11.31 -0.25
CA MET A 293 28.71 11.84 -1.62
C MET A 293 28.65 13.38 -1.66
N PRO A 294 29.23 13.98 -2.72
CA PRO A 294 29.09 15.40 -3.03
C PRO A 294 27.64 15.84 -3.16
N ALA A 295 27.37 17.12 -2.91
CA ALA A 295 26.03 17.70 -3.02
C ALA A 295 25.45 17.58 -4.43
N GLU A 296 26.30 17.76 -5.45
CA GLU A 296 25.94 17.65 -6.87
C GLU A 296 25.36 16.27 -7.23
N GLU A 297 26.03 15.20 -6.81
CA GLU A 297 25.56 13.82 -7.05
C GLU A 297 24.22 13.53 -6.36
N MET A 298 24.01 14.10 -5.17
CA MET A 298 22.75 13.96 -4.45
C MET A 298 21.63 14.76 -5.10
N LEU A 299 21.94 15.96 -5.61
CA LEU A 299 21.00 16.79 -6.38
C LEU A 299 20.61 16.09 -7.69
N ASP A 300 21.59 15.59 -8.45
CA ASP A 300 21.39 14.81 -9.67
C ASP A 300 20.44 13.64 -9.42
N SER A 301 20.74 12.85 -8.37
CA SER A 301 19.90 11.71 -7.97
C SER A 301 18.45 12.14 -7.66
N ILE A 302 18.23 13.24 -6.94
CA ILE A 302 16.85 13.71 -6.67
C ILE A 302 16.14 14.15 -7.96
N CYS A 303 16.83 14.86 -8.87
CA CYS A 303 16.24 15.30 -10.13
C CYS A 303 15.90 14.10 -11.03
N HIS A 304 16.81 13.12 -11.10
CA HIS A 304 16.63 11.87 -11.83
C HIS A 304 15.39 11.11 -11.34
N GLU A 305 15.30 10.85 -10.03
CA GLU A 305 14.17 10.13 -9.44
C GLU A 305 12.85 10.91 -9.52
N SER A 306 12.92 12.25 -9.49
CA SER A 306 11.74 13.10 -9.72
C SER A 306 11.23 12.98 -11.15
N TYR A 307 12.11 12.80 -12.13
CA TYR A 307 11.73 12.59 -13.52
C TYR A 307 11.06 11.23 -13.75
N HIS A 308 11.48 10.18 -13.04
CA HIS A 308 10.75 8.91 -13.06
C HIS A 308 9.30 9.06 -12.56
N ALA A 309 9.07 9.86 -11.53
CA ALA A 309 7.71 10.19 -11.09
C ALA A 309 6.89 10.84 -12.21
N TYR A 310 7.49 11.79 -12.94
CA TYR A 310 6.88 12.43 -14.10
C TYR A 310 6.56 11.44 -15.22
N GLN A 311 7.46 10.51 -15.54
CA GLN A 311 7.23 9.48 -16.55
C GLN A 311 6.02 8.59 -16.22
N HIS A 312 5.84 8.20 -14.96
CA HIS A 312 4.65 7.47 -14.54
C HIS A 312 3.37 8.28 -14.72
N ARG A 313 3.39 9.59 -14.43
CA ARG A 313 2.25 10.48 -14.66
C ARG A 313 1.97 10.72 -16.15
N LEU A 314 3.00 10.72 -17.00
CA LEU A 314 2.83 10.75 -18.46
C LEU A 314 2.10 9.51 -18.97
N ILE A 315 2.42 8.32 -18.44
CA ILE A 315 1.72 7.08 -18.77
C ILE A 315 0.25 7.15 -18.33
N ASP A 316 -0.03 7.65 -17.13
CA ASP A 316 -1.40 7.85 -16.65
C ASP A 316 -2.19 8.80 -17.57
N ALA A 317 -1.56 9.89 -18.03
CA ALA A 317 -2.16 10.84 -18.94
C ALA A 317 -2.44 10.21 -20.31
N TYR A 318 -1.45 9.53 -20.90
CA TYR A 318 -1.57 8.81 -22.17
C TYR A 318 -2.69 7.76 -22.16
N ASN A 319 -2.80 7.01 -21.07
CA ASN A 319 -3.84 5.99 -20.91
C ASN A 319 -5.24 6.60 -20.67
N SER A 320 -5.32 7.86 -20.25
CA SER A 320 -6.58 8.56 -20.00
C SER A 320 -7.18 9.28 -21.21
N VAL A 321 -6.36 9.62 -22.23
CA VAL A 321 -6.83 10.30 -23.44
C VAL A 321 -7.39 9.32 -24.48
N ASP A 322 -8.28 9.82 -25.34
CA ASP A 322 -8.81 9.05 -26.46
C ASP A 322 -7.70 8.62 -27.42
N VAL A 323 -7.88 7.45 -28.05
CA VAL A 323 -6.86 6.81 -28.89
C VAL A 323 -6.37 7.71 -30.02
N GLU A 324 -7.22 8.58 -30.56
CA GLU A 324 -6.86 9.51 -31.64
C GLU A 324 -5.82 10.57 -31.22
N TYR A 325 -5.67 10.85 -29.93
CA TYR A 325 -4.69 11.80 -29.40
C TYR A 325 -3.37 11.14 -28.98
N ARG A 326 -3.31 9.81 -28.95
CA ARG A 326 -2.13 9.06 -28.49
C ARG A 326 -0.93 9.19 -29.42
N ASP A 327 -1.17 9.51 -30.69
CA ASP A 327 -0.11 9.71 -31.70
C ASP A 327 0.51 11.12 -31.69
N LEU A 328 0.09 12.00 -30.76
CA LEU A 328 0.71 13.31 -30.60
C LEU A 328 2.18 13.18 -30.21
N LEU A 329 3.04 14.04 -30.76
CA LEU A 329 4.49 14.04 -30.51
C LEU A 329 4.83 14.08 -29.00
N THR A 330 4.00 14.73 -28.18
CA THR A 330 4.17 14.79 -26.73
C THR A 330 4.16 13.42 -26.05
N PHE A 331 3.51 12.42 -26.65
CA PHE A 331 3.41 11.05 -26.13
C PHE A 331 4.38 10.08 -26.80
N TYR A 332 5.25 10.55 -27.69
CA TYR A 332 6.10 9.70 -28.53
C TYR A 332 6.88 8.63 -27.76
N PHE A 333 7.44 8.97 -26.59
CA PHE A 333 8.20 8.02 -25.76
C PHE A 333 7.35 7.24 -24.75
N VAL A 334 6.09 7.62 -24.53
CA VAL A 334 5.28 7.09 -23.43
C VAL A 334 4.98 5.58 -23.57
N PRO A 335 4.67 5.04 -24.76
CA PRO A 335 4.54 3.59 -24.93
C PRO A 335 5.82 2.82 -24.58
N ILE A 336 6.98 3.40 -24.84
CA ILE A 336 8.29 2.79 -24.52
C ILE A 336 8.47 2.78 -23.01
N TYR A 337 8.16 3.88 -22.32
CA TYR A 337 8.20 3.92 -20.86
C TYR A 337 7.28 2.87 -20.23
N GLU A 338 6.06 2.71 -20.75
CA GLU A 338 5.12 1.70 -20.24
C GLU A 338 5.65 0.27 -20.41
N GLU A 339 6.29 -0.05 -21.53
CA GLU A 339 6.94 -1.34 -21.76
C GLU A 339 8.15 -1.57 -20.84
N GLU A 340 9.02 -0.56 -20.70
CA GLU A 340 10.22 -0.62 -19.88
C GLU A 340 9.87 -0.75 -18.40
N PHE A 341 8.89 0.00 -17.86
CA PHE A 341 8.49 -0.17 -16.45
C PHE A 341 7.82 -1.52 -16.17
N GLN A 342 7.18 -2.15 -17.16
CA GLN A 342 6.63 -3.50 -17.01
C GLN A 342 7.71 -4.59 -17.05
N ASN A 343 8.81 -4.34 -17.77
CA ASN A 343 9.89 -5.30 -18.00
C ASN A 343 11.25 -4.70 -17.64
N TYR A 344 11.30 -4.02 -16.49
CA TYR A 344 12.43 -3.18 -16.12
C TYR A 344 13.72 -4.00 -15.97
N VAL A 345 14.78 -3.54 -16.62
CA VAL A 345 16.11 -4.15 -16.52
C VAL A 345 16.85 -3.49 -15.37
N ASP A 346 17.18 -4.26 -14.33
CA ASP A 346 18.01 -3.81 -13.22
C ASP A 346 19.49 -3.77 -13.67
N GLY A 347 20.20 -2.68 -13.35
CA GLY A 347 21.62 -2.55 -13.69
C GLY A 347 22.48 -3.71 -13.19
N LYS A 348 22.11 -4.33 -12.07
CA LYS A 348 22.85 -5.51 -11.57
C LYS A 348 22.79 -6.71 -12.50
N ASP A 349 21.70 -6.84 -13.26
CA ASP A 349 21.53 -7.94 -14.20
C ASP A 349 22.23 -7.62 -15.53
N ASP A 350 22.07 -6.40 -16.03
CA ASP A 350 22.72 -5.91 -17.25
C ASP A 350 22.87 -4.38 -17.21
N ASP A 351 24.03 -3.90 -16.74
CA ASP A 351 24.36 -2.48 -16.63
C ASP A 351 24.17 -1.73 -17.97
N LEU A 352 24.51 -2.38 -19.09
CA LEU A 352 24.45 -1.75 -20.41
C LEU A 352 23.01 -1.61 -20.88
N ALA A 353 22.22 -2.67 -20.73
CA ALA A 353 20.80 -2.64 -21.08
C ALA A 353 20.04 -1.66 -20.19
N TYR A 354 20.30 -1.66 -18.87
CA TYR A 354 19.77 -0.65 -17.95
C TYR A 354 20.09 0.77 -18.42
N TYR A 355 21.36 1.05 -18.75
CA TYR A 355 21.80 2.36 -19.19
C TYR A 355 21.14 2.82 -20.51
N PHE A 356 20.76 1.91 -21.39
CA PHE A 356 20.12 2.28 -22.67
C PHE A 356 18.59 2.21 -22.66
N GLN A 357 17.96 1.96 -21.51
CA GLN A 357 16.51 2.15 -21.38
C GLN A 357 16.16 3.63 -21.62
N MET A 358 15.10 3.88 -22.37
CA MET A 358 14.63 5.22 -22.71
C MET A 358 14.21 6.00 -21.47
N CYS A 359 13.58 5.33 -20.49
CA CYS A 359 13.23 5.95 -19.21
C CYS A 359 14.46 6.47 -18.47
N GLU A 360 15.52 5.66 -18.41
CA GLU A 360 16.80 5.95 -17.75
C GLU A 360 17.58 7.05 -18.47
N MET A 361 17.68 7.00 -19.80
CA MET A 361 18.34 8.03 -20.58
C MET A 361 17.66 9.39 -20.40
N LYS A 362 16.32 9.42 -20.42
CA LYS A 362 15.59 10.69 -20.30
C LYS A 362 15.58 11.25 -18.88
N ALA A 363 15.63 10.40 -17.86
CA ALA A 363 15.82 10.83 -16.49
C ALA A 363 17.22 11.44 -16.27
N ARG A 364 18.27 10.86 -16.87
CA ARG A 364 19.63 11.44 -16.85
C ARG A 364 19.72 12.76 -17.62
N ASP A 365 19.20 12.83 -18.84
CA ASP A 365 19.18 14.06 -19.63
C ASP A 365 18.56 15.22 -18.83
N TYR A 366 17.41 14.97 -18.19
CA TYR A 366 16.73 15.96 -17.36
C TYR A 366 17.53 16.33 -16.10
N ALA A 367 18.09 15.35 -15.40
CA ALA A 367 18.86 15.58 -14.18
C ALA A 367 20.10 16.46 -14.44
N GLU A 368 20.83 16.19 -15.52
CA GLU A 368 21.99 16.98 -15.94
C GLU A 368 21.60 18.45 -16.21
N GLU A 369 20.52 18.68 -16.95
CA GLU A 369 20.00 20.03 -17.21
C GLU A 369 19.55 20.74 -15.93
N SER A 370 18.83 20.03 -15.05
CA SER A 370 18.37 20.58 -13.78
C SER A 370 19.55 20.96 -12.88
N VAL A 371 20.55 20.10 -12.71
CA VAL A 371 21.74 20.38 -11.89
C VAL A 371 22.41 21.69 -12.31
N ILE A 372 22.56 21.90 -13.62
CA ILE A 372 23.10 23.14 -14.19
C ILE A 372 22.22 24.34 -13.82
N ASP A 373 20.90 24.24 -13.94
CA ASP A 373 19.97 25.33 -13.59
C ASP A 373 20.04 25.70 -12.10
N TYR A 374 20.10 24.70 -11.20
CA TYR A 374 20.27 24.92 -9.76
C TYR A 374 21.55 25.70 -9.47
N TYR A 375 22.71 25.23 -9.94
CA TYR A 375 23.98 25.89 -9.64
C TYR A 375 24.08 27.28 -10.27
N ASN A 376 23.57 27.48 -11.48
CA ASN A 376 23.52 28.82 -12.10
C ASN A 376 22.70 29.80 -11.24
N LYS A 377 21.54 29.38 -10.72
CA LYS A 377 20.70 30.25 -9.87
C LYS A 377 21.31 30.50 -8.49
N ILE A 378 21.97 29.50 -7.90
CA ILE A 378 22.73 29.67 -6.66
C ILE A 378 23.85 30.69 -6.87
N GLU A 379 24.61 30.58 -7.96
CA GLU A 379 25.70 31.50 -8.29
C GLU A 379 25.20 32.94 -8.45
N MET A 380 24.13 33.15 -9.24
CA MET A 380 23.50 34.46 -9.42
C MET A 380 23.12 35.10 -8.07
N TYR A 381 22.52 34.32 -7.17
CA TYR A 381 22.15 34.79 -5.85
C TYR A 381 23.36 35.18 -4.99
N THR A 382 24.40 34.35 -4.96
CA THR A 382 25.62 34.66 -4.20
C THR A 382 26.35 35.89 -4.73
N SER A 383 26.31 36.13 -6.04
CA SER A 383 26.92 37.32 -6.64
C SER A 383 26.18 38.64 -6.36
N ASP A 384 24.91 38.56 -5.98
CA ASP A 384 24.10 39.73 -5.59
C ASP A 384 24.24 40.08 -4.09
N GLU A 385 24.82 39.19 -3.27
CA GLU A 385 25.07 39.41 -1.83
C GLU A 385 26.44 40.05 -1.52
N ASP A 386 27.39 40.00 -2.46
CA ASP A 386 28.73 40.62 -2.40
C ASP A 386 28.73 42.07 -2.96
#